data_AF-A0A952UH07-F1
#
_entry.id   AF-A0A952UH07-F1
#
_cell.length_a   1.000
_cell.length_b   1.000
_cell.length_c   1.000
_cell.angle_alpha   90.00
_cell.angle_beta   90.00
_cell.angle_gamma   90.00
#
_symmetry.space_group_name_H-M   'P 1'
#
loop_
_entity.id
_entity.type
_entity.pdbx_description
1 polymer ?
#
loop_
_entity_poly.entity_id
_entity_poly.type
_entity_poly.pdbx_seq_one_letter_code
_entity_poly.pdbx_strand_id
1 'polypeptide(L)'
;MSKKAPVSPVWWKNTFFLFGFMLLAVAVVGIFRGESTIRDPGQKFETGLVIFYFVGGVAMLVNGWLTHAQSVQAFHEYHELQGDGPGKSVAVGSDSGAGEEENG
;
A
#
# COMPACT_ATOMS: atom_id res chain seq x y z
N MET A 1 -4.64 2.91 -25.62
CA MET A 1 -4.43 2.11 -24.39
C MET A 1 -5.68 2.22 -23.54
N SER A 2 -6.29 1.09 -23.15
CA SER A 2 -7.45 1.10 -22.24
C SER A 2 -6.99 1.58 -20.86
N LYS A 3 -7.52 2.72 -20.39
CA LYS A 3 -7.21 3.26 -19.05
C LYS A 3 -7.97 2.41 -18.03
N LYS A 4 -7.26 1.52 -17.33
CA LYS A 4 -7.85 0.73 -16.24
C LYS A 4 -8.16 1.64 -15.07
N ALA A 5 -9.28 1.37 -14.38
CA ALA A 5 -9.60 2.03 -13.13
C ALA A 5 -8.53 1.74 -12.07
N PRO A 6 -8.14 2.75 -11.26
CA PRO A 6 -7.23 2.54 -10.14
C PRO A 6 -7.89 1.61 -9.12
N VAL A 7 -7.09 0.73 -8.54
CA VAL A 7 -7.54 -0.17 -7.48
C VAL A 7 -7.59 0.60 -6.16
N SER A 8 -8.58 0.30 -5.32
CA SER A 8 -8.68 0.90 -3.99
C SER A 8 -7.38 0.72 -3.19
N PRO A 9 -6.80 1.79 -2.63
CA PRO A 9 -5.58 1.68 -1.84
C PRO A 9 -5.88 0.91 -0.55
N VAL A 10 -5.08 -0.12 -0.27
CA VAL A 10 -5.18 -0.93 0.96
C VAL A 10 -3.86 -0.87 1.70
N TRP A 11 -3.92 -0.52 2.99
CA TRP A 11 -2.73 -0.27 3.81
C TRP A 11 -1.83 -1.51 3.93
N TRP A 12 -2.39 -2.71 4.04
CA TRP A 12 -1.58 -3.94 4.19
C TRP A 12 -0.74 -4.30 2.95
N LYS A 13 -1.02 -3.71 1.78
CA LYS A 13 -0.18 -3.88 0.58
C LYS A 13 0.95 -2.84 0.48
N ASN A 14 0.96 -1.85 1.37
CA ASN A 14 2.03 -0.87 1.43
C ASN A 14 3.28 -1.51 2.07
N THR A 15 4.36 -1.60 1.29
CA THR A 15 5.63 -2.19 1.74
C THR A 15 6.24 -1.43 2.92
N PHE A 16 6.02 -0.11 3.03
CA PHE A 16 6.47 0.66 4.19
C PHE A 16 5.79 0.20 5.48
N PHE A 17 4.50 -0.09 5.43
CA PHE A 17 3.80 -0.65 6.59
C PHE A 17 4.31 -2.05 6.93
N LEU A 18 4.46 -2.92 5.92
CA LEU A 18 4.96 -4.28 6.13
C LEU A 18 6.34 -4.30 6.80
N PHE A 19 7.31 -3.56 6.25
CA PHE A 19 8.65 -3.48 6.82
C PHE A 19 8.66 -2.74 8.16
N GLY A 20 7.84 -1.70 8.32
CA GLY A 20 7.69 -0.99 9.59
C GLY A 20 7.24 -1.93 10.72
N PHE A 21 6.19 -2.73 10.48
CA PHE A 21 5.71 -3.70 11.47
C PHE A 21 6.73 -4.82 11.75
N MET A 22 7.44 -5.30 10.72
CA MET A 22 8.51 -6.29 10.92
C MET A 22 9.63 -5.74 11.80
N LEU A 23 10.10 -4.51 11.54
CA LEU A 23 11.15 -3.88 12.35
C LEU A 23 10.71 -3.65 13.79
N LEU A 24 9.46 -3.24 14.02
CA LEU A 24 8.92 -3.12 15.37
C LEU A 24 8.81 -4.49 16.06
N ALA A 25 8.43 -5.54 15.34
CA ALA A 25 8.40 -6.90 15.89
C ALA A 25 9.80 -7.35 16.32
N VAL A 26 10.83 -7.09 15.50
CA VAL A 26 12.23 -7.37 15.84
C VAL A 26 12.67 -6.56 17.06
N ALA A 27 12.35 -5.26 17.12
CA ALA A 27 12.67 -4.42 18.26
C ALA A 27 12.03 -4.95 19.55
N VAL A 28 10.75 -5.34 19.51
CA VAL A 28 10.04 -5.96 20.64
C VAL A 28 10.73 -7.26 21.08
N VAL A 29 11.09 -8.15 20.14
CA VAL A 29 11.84 -9.37 20.46
C VAL A 29 13.19 -9.05 21.11
N GLY A 30 13.92 -8.06 20.60
CA GLY A 30 15.19 -7.63 21.17
C GLY A 30 15.08 -7.03 22.58
N ILE A 31 13.99 -6.33 22.89
CA ILE A 31 13.70 -5.82 24.26
C ILE A 31 13.52 -7.00 25.23
N PHE A 32 12.75 -8.02 24.84
CA PHE A 32 12.41 -9.13 25.74
C PHE A 32 13.47 -10.24 25.84
N ARG A 33 14.18 -10.52 24.74
CA ARG A 33 15.15 -11.63 24.65
C ARG A 33 16.61 -11.16 24.58
N GLY A 34 16.83 -9.84 24.62
CA GLY A 34 18.14 -9.22 24.52
C GLY A 34 18.63 -9.04 23.08
N GLU A 35 19.53 -8.08 22.89
CA GLU A 35 20.04 -7.68 21.57
C GLU A 35 20.80 -8.80 20.86
N SER A 36 21.35 -9.77 21.59
CA SER A 36 22.05 -10.93 20.99
C SER A 36 21.13 -11.83 20.17
N THR A 37 19.82 -11.82 20.44
CA THR A 37 18.84 -12.67 19.73
C THR A 37 18.49 -12.11 18.33
N ILE A 38 18.57 -10.80 18.17
CA ILE A 38 18.21 -10.08 16.94
C ILE A 38 19.42 -9.67 16.11
N ARG A 39 20.62 -10.02 16.57
CA ARG A 39 21.89 -9.68 15.93
C ARG A 39 22.18 -10.65 14.79
N ASP A 40 22.60 -10.12 13.64
CA ASP A 40 23.01 -10.95 12.51
C ASP A 40 24.36 -11.65 12.79
N PRO A 41 24.55 -12.91 12.33
CA PRO A 41 25.83 -13.59 12.45
C PRO A 41 26.97 -12.77 11.83
N GLY A 42 27.98 -12.42 12.65
CA GLY A 42 29.13 -11.63 12.21
C GLY A 42 29.00 -10.11 12.42
N GLN A 43 27.86 -9.61 12.92
CA GLN A 43 27.73 -8.21 13.32
C GLN A 43 28.54 -7.93 14.60
N LYS A 44 29.19 -6.75 14.67
CA LYS A 44 29.91 -6.31 15.88
C LYS A 44 28.95 -6.19 17.07
N PHE A 45 29.49 -6.42 18.27
CA PHE A 45 28.75 -6.26 19.52
C PHE A 45 28.60 -4.77 19.86
N GLU A 46 27.69 -4.11 19.15
CA GLU A 46 27.26 -2.74 19.46
C GLU A 46 25.98 -2.79 20.29
N THR A 47 25.86 -1.82 21.21
CA THR A 47 24.67 -1.62 22.05
C THR A 47 23.70 -0.65 21.38
N GLY A 48 22.39 -0.89 21.53
CA GLY A 48 21.35 -0.01 21.01
C GLY A 48 20.77 -0.46 19.67
N LEU A 49 21.04 -1.71 19.24
CA LEU A 49 20.48 -2.29 18.00
C LEU A 49 18.94 -2.23 18.00
N VAL A 50 18.33 -2.44 19.17
CA VAL A 50 16.89 -2.33 19.38
C VAL A 50 16.37 -0.93 19.05
N ILE A 51 17.10 0.11 19.43
CA ILE A 51 16.69 1.50 19.19
C ILE A 51 16.67 1.79 17.70
N PHE A 52 17.66 1.29 16.95
CA PHE A 52 17.70 1.47 15.50
C PHE A 52 16.52 0.78 14.80
N TYR A 53 16.18 -0.45 15.19
CA TYR A 53 15.01 -1.13 14.65
C TYR A 53 13.70 -0.45 15.05
N PHE A 54 13.60 0.05 16.29
CA PHE A 54 12.44 0.79 16.74
C PHE A 54 12.25 2.09 15.95
N VAL A 55 13.29 2.94 15.88
CA VAL A 55 13.25 4.22 15.17
C VAL A 55 13.01 4.01 13.68
N GLY A 56 13.70 3.06 13.06
CA GLY A 56 13.49 2.70 11.66
C GLY A 56 12.07 2.20 11.40
N GLY A 57 11.53 1.35 12.28
CA GLY A 57 10.15 0.87 12.21
C GLY A 57 9.13 2.01 12.29
N VAL A 58 9.26 2.90 13.28
CA VAL A 58 8.39 4.08 13.43
C VAL A 58 8.47 4.98 12.19
N ALA A 59 9.67 5.27 11.69
CA ALA A 59 9.86 6.10 10.51
C ALA A 59 9.17 5.50 9.27
N MET A 60 9.28 4.19 9.08
CA MET A 60 8.60 3.47 7.99
C MET A 60 7.08 3.52 8.13
N LEU A 61 6.53 3.37 9.34
CA LEU A 61 5.09 3.47 9.56
C LEU A 61 4.56 4.88 9.28
N VAL A 62 5.29 5.92 9.72
CA VAL A 62 4.91 7.32 9.43
C VAL A 62 4.93 7.57 7.92
N ASN A 63 5.96 7.12 7.22
CA ASN A 63 6.03 7.26 5.76
C ASN A 63 4.92 6.47 5.04
N GLY A 64 4.64 5.25 5.52
CA GLY A 64 3.55 4.42 5.03
C GLY A 64 2.19 5.10 5.19
N TRP A 65 1.97 5.77 6.32
CA TRP A 65 0.76 6.54 6.61
C TRP A 65 0.59 7.71 5.65
N LEU A 66 1.63 8.53 5.46
CA LEU A 66 1.58 9.66 4.54
C LEU A 66 1.31 9.22 3.10
N THR A 67 2.02 8.18 2.65
CA THR A 67 1.86 7.63 1.28
C THR A 67 0.46 7.03 1.08
N HIS A 68 -0.07 6.34 2.10
CA HIS A 68 -1.42 5.78 2.04
C HIS A 68 -2.48 6.87 1.99
N ALA A 69 -2.36 7.92 2.80
CA ALA A 69 -3.28 9.06 2.80
C ALA A 69 -3.32 9.75 1.42
N GLN A 70 -2.16 9.98 0.80
CA GLN A 70 -2.07 10.52 -0.56
C GLN A 70 -2.74 9.60 -1.60
N SER A 71 -2.55 8.29 -1.47
CA SER A 71 -3.16 7.31 -2.37
C SER A 71 -4.69 7.27 -2.23
N VAL A 72 -5.21 7.39 -1.01
CA VAL A 72 -6.65 7.48 -0.72
C VAL A 72 -7.24 8.75 -1.32
N GLN A 73 -6.57 9.89 -1.16
CA GLN A 73 -7.00 11.14 -1.75
C GLN A 73 -7.08 11.04 -3.28
N ALA A 74 -6.02 10.55 -3.93
CA ALA A 74 -6.00 10.38 -5.39
C ALA A 74 -7.08 9.41 -5.89
N PHE A 75 -7.41 8.39 -5.09
CA PHE A 75 -8.49 7.45 -5.39
C PHE A 75 -9.87 8.13 -5.32
N HIS A 76 -10.13 8.95 -4.29
CA HIS A 76 -11.36 9.73 -4.19
C HIS A 76 -11.50 10.72 -5.34
N GLU A 77 -10.45 11.47 -5.65
CA GLU A 77 -10.42 12.42 -6.78
C GLU A 77 -10.74 11.73 -8.11
N TYR A 78 -10.20 10.53 -8.36
CA TYR A 78 -10.53 9.75 -9.56
C TYR A 78 -12.02 9.40 -9.64
N HIS A 79 -12.62 8.96 -8.53
CA HIS A 79 -14.03 8.56 -8.48
C HIS A 79 -14.97 9.76 -8.60
N GLU A 80 -14.64 10.89 -7.98
CA GLU A 80 -15.40 12.14 -8.11
C GLU A 80 -15.38 12.66 -9.55
N LEU A 81 -14.22 12.61 -10.23
CA LEU A 81 -14.07 13.07 -11.61
C LEU A 81 -14.79 12.17 -12.63
N GLN A 82 -15.01 10.88 -12.33
CA GLN A 82 -15.77 9.98 -13.20
C GLN A 82 -17.29 10.05 -13.00
N GLY A 83 -17.79 10.82 -12.03
CA GLY A 83 -19.23 10.91 -11.75
C GLY A 83 -19.83 9.63 -11.17
N ASP A 84 -19.03 8.58 -10.98
CA ASP A 84 -19.39 7.35 -10.31
C ASP A 84 -19.20 7.52 -8.80
N GLY A 85 -20.15 8.23 -8.18
CA GLY A 85 -20.38 8.13 -6.74
C GLY A 85 -20.56 6.66 -6.33
N PRO A 86 -20.35 6.31 -5.04
CA PRO A 86 -20.34 4.93 -4.57
C PRO A 86 -21.75 4.33 -4.71
N GLY A 87 -22.08 3.74 -5.86
CA GLY A 87 -23.43 3.21 -6.05
C GLY A 87 -23.91 2.82 -7.44
N LYS A 88 -23.16 3.00 -8.53
CA LYS A 88 -23.61 2.45 -9.82
C LYS A 88 -22.48 1.80 -10.60
N SER A 89 -22.47 0.46 -10.54
CA SER A 89 -22.03 -0.36 -11.67
C SER A 89 -22.95 -0.03 -12.85
N VAL A 90 -22.60 0.97 -13.65
CA VAL A 90 -23.21 1.12 -14.96
C VAL A 90 -22.68 -0.04 -15.79
N ALA A 91 -23.55 -1.03 -15.98
CA ALA A 91 -23.41 -2.02 -17.03
C ALA A 91 -23.22 -1.24 -18.34
N VAL A 92 -21.97 -1.15 -18.80
CA VAL A 92 -21.66 -0.60 -20.13
C VAL A 92 -22.22 -1.61 -21.12
N GLY A 93 -23.41 -1.29 -21.62
CA GLY A 93 -24.11 -2.00 -22.67
C GLY A 93 -23.18 -2.15 -23.87
N SER A 94 -22.84 -3.40 -24.14
CA SER A 94 -22.32 -3.84 -25.42
C SER A 94 -23.51 -3.98 -26.36
N ASP A 95 -23.96 -2.89 -26.97
CA ASP A 95 -24.68 -2.99 -28.23
C ASP A 95 -24.63 -1.69 -29.03
N SER A 96 -24.58 -1.83 -30.36
CA SER A 96 -24.62 -0.82 -31.43
C SER A 96 -23.33 -0.77 -32.27
N GLY A 97 -23.19 -1.80 -33.11
CA GLY A 97 -22.48 -1.73 -34.39
C GLY A 97 -23.40 -2.27 -35.48
N ALA A 98 -24.35 -1.45 -35.92
CA ALA A 98 -25.27 -1.74 -37.00
C ALA A 98 -24.49 -1.99 -38.31
N GLY A 99 -24.67 -3.16 -38.91
CA GLY A 99 -24.27 -3.43 -40.28
C GLY A 99 -25.32 -2.85 -41.23
N GLU A 100 -24.94 -1.84 -42.00
CA GLU A 100 -25.59 -1.50 -43.26
C GLU A 100 -25.29 -2.62 -44.27
N GLU A 101 -26.28 -3.49 -44.50
CA GLU A 101 -26.38 -4.22 -45.77
C GLU A 101 -27.56 -3.61 -46.54
N GLU A 102 -27.24 -2.71 -47.47
CA GLU A 102 -28.16 -2.21 -48.47
C GLU A 102 -28.11 -3.15 -49.70
N ASN A 103 -29.25 -3.77 -50.00
CA ASN A 103 -29.51 -4.54 -51.22
C ASN A 103 -29.81 -3.59 -52.39
N GLY A 104 -29.22 -3.81 -53.57
CA GLY A 104 -29.66 -3.20 -54.83
C GLY A 104 -28.61 -3.17 -55.91
#